data_AF-S8C319-F1
#
_entry.id   AF-S8C319-F1
#
_cell.length_a   1.000
_cell.length_b   1.000
_cell.length_c   1.000
_cell.angle_alpha   90.00
_cell.angle_beta   90.00
_cell.angle_gamma   90.00
#
_symmetry.space_group_name_H-M   'P 1'
#
loop_
_entity.id
_entity.type
_entity.pdbx_description
1 polymer ?
#
loop_
_entity_poly.entity_id
_entity_poly.type
_entity_poly.pdbx_seq_one_letter_code
_entity_poly.pdbx_strand_id
1 'polypeptide(L)'
;FFFQVMVQLYCICAVWGEPLSQTAQSFMPELIYGPKPNPQKVQNLLKSLIVIGTMSGLILGSIGISLPWLLPGLFSPDPEVISQMRMVSIPFFTALCLAPPINCLEGTLMAGRELKFLSISMSGIACLSTLLLMVLSGNGYGLQGCWVALVAFQLSLFSVLLARLVLPNGNGMLYS
;
A
#
# COMPACT_ATOMS: atom_id res chain seq x y z
N PHE A 1 -23.16 2.35 3.52
CA PHE A 1 -23.14 2.65 2.07
C PHE A 1 -21.88 3.43 1.65
N PHE A 2 -21.61 4.62 2.20
CA PHE A 2 -20.47 5.48 1.76
C PHE A 2 -19.09 4.86 1.94
N PHE A 3 -18.83 4.27 3.12
CA PHE A 3 -17.60 3.52 3.38
C PHE A 3 -17.40 2.38 2.38
N GLN A 4 -18.48 1.65 2.06
CA GLN A 4 -18.44 0.51 1.15
C GLN A 4 -18.07 0.94 -0.28
N VAL A 5 -18.65 2.02 -0.81
CA VAL A 5 -18.31 2.53 -2.16
C VAL A 5 -16.84 2.90 -2.24
N MET A 6 -16.31 3.61 -1.23
CA MET A 6 -14.90 4.02 -1.20
C MET A 6 -13.96 2.81 -1.07
N VAL A 7 -14.30 1.83 -0.23
CA VAL A 7 -13.53 0.58 -0.13
C VAL A 7 -13.54 -0.20 -1.45
N GLN A 8 -14.67 -0.26 -2.15
CA GLN A 8 -14.75 -0.95 -3.46
C GLN A 8 -13.90 -0.24 -4.52
N LEU A 9 -13.95 1.08 -4.60
CA LEU A 9 -13.10 1.87 -5.49
C LEU A 9 -11.62 1.62 -5.16
N TYR A 10 -11.30 1.62 -3.86
CA TYR A 10 -9.96 1.30 -3.37
C TYR A 10 -9.50 -0.10 -3.79
N CYS A 11 -10.34 -1.13 -3.62
CA CYS A 11 -10.03 -2.50 -4.00
C CYS A 11 -9.76 -2.64 -5.51
N ILE A 12 -10.59 -2.04 -6.37
CA ILE A 12 -10.39 -2.07 -7.82
C ILE A 12 -9.04 -1.44 -8.20
N CYS A 13 -8.67 -0.33 -7.58
CA CYS A 13 -7.38 0.31 -7.82
C CYS A 13 -6.22 -0.52 -7.24
N ALA A 14 -6.39 -1.15 -6.08
CA ALA A 14 -5.36 -1.94 -5.43
C ALA A 14 -4.94 -3.20 -6.22
N VAL A 15 -5.85 -3.77 -7.03
CA VAL A 15 -5.59 -4.91 -7.92
C VAL A 15 -4.41 -4.65 -8.88
N TRP A 16 -4.15 -3.39 -9.25
CA TRP A 16 -3.02 -3.06 -10.13
C TRP A 16 -1.64 -3.32 -9.49
N GLY A 17 -1.57 -3.48 -8.16
CA GLY A 17 -0.33 -3.84 -7.46
C GLY A 17 0.00 -5.34 -7.51
N GLU A 18 -1.00 -6.21 -7.72
CA GLU A 18 -0.81 -7.67 -7.78
C GLU A 18 0.10 -8.12 -8.94
N PRO A 19 -0.04 -7.65 -10.20
CA PRO A 19 0.86 -8.05 -11.26
C PRO A 19 2.31 -7.62 -11.01
N LEU A 20 2.53 -6.47 -10.35
CA LEU A 20 3.87 -6.05 -9.96
C LEU A 20 4.44 -6.97 -8.86
N SER A 21 3.63 -7.31 -7.86
CA SER A 21 4.01 -8.26 -6.80
C SER A 21 4.38 -9.63 -7.38
N GLN A 22 3.59 -10.14 -8.33
CA GLN A 22 3.87 -11.38 -9.04
C GLN A 22 5.16 -11.30 -9.88
N THR A 23 5.41 -10.15 -10.52
CA THR A 23 6.67 -9.91 -11.24
C THR A 23 7.86 -9.98 -10.29
N ALA A 24 7.76 -9.38 -9.11
CA ALA A 24 8.79 -9.50 -8.07
C ALA A 24 9.02 -10.97 -7.71
N GLN A 25 7.94 -11.69 -7.37
CA GLN A 25 7.99 -13.09 -6.94
C GLN A 25 8.52 -14.05 -8.00
N SER A 26 8.32 -13.77 -9.29
CA SER A 26 8.82 -14.62 -10.37
C SER A 26 10.31 -14.39 -10.66
N PHE A 27 10.79 -13.14 -10.64
CA PHE A 27 12.16 -12.82 -11.07
C PHE A 27 13.17 -12.75 -9.91
N MET A 28 12.76 -12.35 -8.71
CA MET A 28 13.69 -12.23 -7.57
C MET A 28 14.31 -13.53 -7.10
N PRO A 29 13.60 -14.67 -6.98
CA PRO A 29 14.20 -15.89 -6.48
C PRO A 29 15.35 -16.39 -7.36
N GLU A 30 15.20 -16.25 -8.69
CA GLU A 30 16.23 -16.63 -9.66
C GLU A 30 17.46 -15.69 -9.57
N LEU A 31 17.25 -14.40 -9.34
CA LEU A 31 18.33 -13.42 -9.24
C LEU A 31 19.10 -13.48 -7.91
N ILE A 32 18.47 -14.00 -6.85
CA ILE A 32 19.04 -14.08 -5.49
C ILE A 32 19.64 -15.47 -5.23
N TYR A 33 18.91 -16.54 -5.56
CA TYR A 33 19.28 -17.92 -5.24
C TYR A 33 19.60 -18.77 -6.48
N GLY A 34 19.50 -18.20 -7.68
CA GLY A 34 19.81 -18.92 -8.90
C GLY A 34 21.32 -19.13 -9.11
N PRO A 35 21.69 -19.90 -10.16
CA PRO A 35 23.07 -20.28 -10.43
C PRO A 35 24.01 -19.11 -10.76
N LYS A 36 23.47 -17.92 -11.06
CA LYS A 36 24.22 -16.68 -11.30
C LYS A 36 23.59 -15.50 -10.53
N PRO A 37 23.81 -15.41 -9.21
CA PRO A 37 23.23 -14.34 -8.40
C PRO A 37 23.78 -12.99 -8.86
N ASN A 38 22.90 -11.98 -9.00
CA ASN A 38 23.29 -10.64 -9.41
C ASN A 38 22.60 -9.57 -8.55
N PRO A 39 23.24 -9.11 -7.46
CA PRO A 39 22.63 -8.17 -6.53
C PRO A 39 22.31 -6.82 -7.18
N GLN A 40 23.11 -6.37 -8.15
CA GLN A 40 22.84 -5.12 -8.88
C GLN A 40 21.54 -5.21 -9.68
N LYS A 41 21.25 -6.36 -10.28
CA LYS A 41 20.03 -6.58 -11.05
C LYS A 41 18.80 -6.67 -10.14
N VAL A 42 18.93 -7.25 -8.94
CA VAL A 42 17.87 -7.25 -7.91
C VAL A 42 17.57 -5.82 -7.46
N GLN A 43 18.60 -5.00 -7.20
CA GLN A 43 18.41 -3.59 -6.81
C GLN A 43 17.74 -2.77 -7.91
N ASN A 44 18.15 -2.96 -9.18
CA ASN A 44 17.55 -2.26 -10.31
C ASN A 44 16.09 -2.68 -10.53
N LEU A 45 15.79 -3.97 -10.39
CA LEU A 45 14.42 -4.48 -10.47
C LEU A 45 13.56 -3.86 -9.37
N LEU A 46 14.01 -3.88 -8.11
CA LEU A 46 13.29 -3.30 -6.99
C LEU A 46 13.03 -1.80 -7.18
N LYS A 47 14.03 -1.02 -7.61
CA LYS A 47 13.87 0.40 -7.93
C LYS A 47 12.82 0.60 -9.01
N SER A 48 12.86 -0.20 -10.07
CA SER A 48 11.87 -0.11 -11.14
C SER A 48 10.46 -0.45 -10.64
N LEU A 49 10.30 -1.47 -9.81
CA LEU A 49 8.99 -1.84 -9.24
C LEU A 49 8.43 -0.72 -8.35
N ILE A 50 9.27 -0.12 -7.50
CA ILE A 50 8.85 1.01 -6.66
C ILE A 50 8.42 2.19 -7.54
N VAL A 51 9.21 2.56 -8.56
CA VAL A 51 8.87 3.66 -9.48
C VAL A 51 7.56 3.38 -10.20
N ILE A 52 7.37 2.18 -10.77
CA ILE A 52 6.14 1.82 -11.48
C ILE A 52 4.95 1.80 -10.50
N GLY A 53 5.13 1.28 -9.29
CA GLY A 53 4.12 1.27 -8.24
C GLY A 53 3.72 2.68 -7.78
N THR A 54 4.67 3.59 -7.62
CA THR A 54 4.39 4.98 -7.29
C THR A 54 3.65 5.68 -8.43
N MET A 55 4.06 5.46 -9.68
CA MET A 55 3.39 6.05 -10.84
C MET A 55 1.96 5.53 -11.00
N SER A 56 1.73 4.22 -10.83
CA SER A 56 0.39 3.64 -10.89
C SER A 56 -0.48 4.15 -9.75
N GLY A 57 0.06 4.22 -8.52
CA GLY A 57 -0.62 4.79 -7.36
C GLY A 57 -1.01 6.26 -7.55
N LEU A 58 -0.13 7.08 -8.12
CA LEU A 58 -0.40 8.48 -8.43
C LEU A 58 -1.50 8.63 -9.50
N ILE A 59 -1.46 7.84 -10.58
CA ILE A 59 -2.47 7.88 -11.63
C ILE A 59 -3.83 7.45 -11.07
N LEU A 60 -3.88 6.32 -10.35
CA LEU A 60 -5.11 5.79 -9.76
C LEU A 60 -5.66 6.71 -8.66
N GLY A 61 -4.79 7.27 -7.81
CA GLY A 61 -5.17 8.27 -6.81
C GLY A 61 -5.76 9.52 -7.45
N SER A 62 -5.14 10.02 -8.53
CA SER A 62 -5.63 11.19 -9.26
C SER A 62 -7.01 10.93 -9.87
N ILE A 63 -7.20 9.77 -10.49
CA ILE A 63 -8.50 9.33 -11.02
C ILE A 63 -9.53 9.19 -9.88
N GLY A 64 -9.12 8.60 -8.75
CA GLY A 64 -9.95 8.35 -7.58
C GLY A 64 -10.42 9.61 -6.85
N ILE A 65 -9.64 10.70 -6.84
CA ILE A 65 -10.10 12.03 -6.38
C ILE A 65 -10.98 12.70 -7.44
N SER A 66 -10.58 12.60 -8.72
CA SER A 66 -11.24 13.34 -9.80
C SER A 66 -12.65 12.83 -10.09
N LEU A 67 -12.88 11.52 -9.97
CA LEU A 67 -14.18 10.88 -10.22
C LEU A 67 -15.29 11.42 -9.30
N PRO A 68 -15.14 11.40 -7.96
CA PRO A 68 -16.12 11.99 -7.04
C PRO A 68 -16.33 13.50 -7.23
N TRP A 69 -15.31 14.22 -7.70
CA TRP A 69 -15.38 15.68 -7.87
C TRP A 69 -16.04 16.10 -9.18
N LEU A 70 -15.74 15.40 -10.28
CA LEU A 70 -16.23 15.73 -11.63
C LEU A 70 -17.57 15.07 -11.95
N LEU A 71 -17.84 13.89 -11.38
CA LEU A 71 -19.06 13.12 -11.65
C LEU A 71 -19.75 12.67 -10.34
N PRO A 72 -20.12 13.60 -9.44
CA PRO A 72 -20.76 13.25 -8.17
C PRO A 72 -22.07 12.47 -8.36
N GLY A 73 -22.82 12.78 -9.42
CA GLY A 73 -24.09 12.12 -9.75
C GLY A 73 -23.98 10.67 -10.24
N LEU A 74 -22.77 10.17 -10.53
CA LEU A 74 -22.57 8.77 -10.93
C LEU A 74 -22.61 7.81 -9.72
N PHE A 75 -22.21 8.30 -8.53
CA PHE A 75 -22.09 7.48 -7.32
C PHE A 75 -23.27 7.64 -6.35
N SER A 76 -23.77 8.87 -6.15
CA SER A 76 -24.98 9.11 -5.36
C SER A 76 -25.52 10.52 -5.63
N PRO A 77 -26.85 10.71 -5.76
CA PRO A 77 -27.46 12.03 -5.90
C PRO A 77 -27.49 12.87 -4.60
N ASP A 78 -27.12 12.28 -3.45
CA ASP A 78 -27.23 12.90 -2.14
C ASP A 78 -26.06 13.86 -1.82
N PRO A 79 -26.31 15.15 -1.53
CA PRO A 79 -25.26 16.15 -1.31
C PRO A 79 -24.43 15.93 -0.04
N GLU A 80 -25.00 15.30 0.98
CA GLU A 80 -24.30 14.96 2.23
C GLU A 80 -23.19 13.92 2.01
N VAL A 81 -23.37 13.07 1.00
CA VAL A 81 -22.44 12.01 0.60
C VAL A 81 -21.21 12.59 -0.06
N ILE A 82 -21.43 13.54 -0.97
CA ILE A 82 -20.36 14.24 -1.69
C ILE A 82 -19.46 15.00 -0.70
N SER A 83 -20.05 15.61 0.33
CA SER A 83 -19.31 16.32 1.38
C SER A 83 -18.41 15.37 2.18
N GLN A 84 -18.95 14.24 2.64
CA GLN A 84 -18.20 13.23 3.41
C GLN A 84 -17.08 12.58 2.57
N MET A 85 -17.35 12.27 1.29
CA MET A 85 -16.34 11.74 0.37
C MET A 85 -15.20 12.73 0.14
N ARG A 86 -15.51 14.04 0.08
CA ARG A 86 -14.50 15.09 -0.06
C ARG A 86 -13.60 15.21 1.18
N MET A 87 -14.15 15.09 2.38
CA MET A 87 -13.35 15.12 3.62
C MET A 87 -12.37 13.94 3.70
N VAL A 88 -12.78 12.78 3.19
CA VAL A 88 -11.98 11.53 3.20
C VAL A 88 -11.06 11.43 1.98
N SER A 89 -11.15 12.33 1.00
CA SER A 89 -10.38 12.26 -0.25
C SER A 89 -8.88 12.29 -0.05
N ILE A 90 -8.37 13.05 0.93
CA ILE A 90 -6.94 13.13 1.24
C ILE A 90 -6.41 11.78 1.74
N PRO A 91 -6.94 11.18 2.84
CA PRO A 91 -6.46 9.88 3.28
C PRO A 91 -6.73 8.77 2.25
N PHE A 92 -7.82 8.86 1.49
CA PHE A 92 -8.10 7.94 0.38
C PHE A 92 -7.00 7.97 -0.70
N PHE A 93 -6.59 9.17 -1.12
CA PHE A 93 -5.51 9.36 -2.11
C PHE A 93 -4.17 8.84 -1.59
N THR A 94 -3.83 9.17 -0.35
CA THR A 94 -2.61 8.68 0.28
C THR A 94 -2.60 7.15 0.34
N ALA A 95 -3.73 6.53 0.69
CA ALA A 95 -3.86 5.07 0.71
C ALA A 95 -3.67 4.43 -0.67
N LEU A 96 -4.25 5.04 -1.71
CA LEU A 96 -4.08 4.58 -3.09
C LEU A 96 -2.65 4.75 -3.62
N CYS A 97 -1.97 5.83 -3.25
CA CYS A 97 -0.58 6.04 -3.65
C CYS A 97 0.37 5.02 -3.01
N LEU A 98 0.07 4.58 -1.78
CA LEU A 98 0.91 3.67 -1.02
C LEU A 98 0.62 2.20 -1.30
N ALA A 99 -0.59 1.84 -1.73
CA ALA A 99 -0.97 0.44 -1.92
C ALA A 99 -0.10 -0.31 -2.96
N PRO A 100 0.11 0.20 -4.20
CA PRO A 100 0.93 -0.53 -5.17
C PRO A 100 2.40 -0.69 -4.75
N PRO A 101 3.10 0.35 -4.22
CA PRO A 101 4.45 0.19 -3.69
C PRO A 101 4.54 -0.83 -2.56
N ILE A 102 3.58 -0.85 -1.62
CA ILE A 102 3.55 -1.84 -0.53
C ILE A 102 3.45 -3.25 -1.10
N ASN A 103 2.49 -3.51 -2.00
CA ASN A 103 2.31 -4.82 -2.62
C ASN A 103 3.57 -5.31 -3.34
N CYS A 104 4.35 -4.40 -3.94
CA CYS A 104 5.64 -4.70 -4.56
C CYS A 104 6.70 -5.12 -3.53
N LEU A 105 6.79 -4.38 -2.41
CA LEU A 105 7.74 -4.66 -1.34
C LEU A 105 7.40 -5.97 -0.63
N GLU A 106 6.11 -6.25 -0.42
CA GLU A 106 5.63 -7.52 0.13
C GLU A 106 6.00 -8.67 -0.80
N GLY A 107 5.70 -8.57 -2.09
CA GLY A 107 6.07 -9.59 -3.08
C GLY A 107 7.58 -9.83 -3.14
N THR A 108 8.36 -8.76 -3.02
CA THR A 108 9.82 -8.84 -2.93
C THR A 108 10.29 -9.62 -1.70
N LEU A 109 9.73 -9.33 -0.52
CA LEU A 109 10.08 -10.05 0.71
C LEU A 109 9.65 -11.52 0.68
N MET A 110 8.48 -11.81 0.08
CA MET A 110 8.01 -13.18 -0.15
C MET A 110 8.97 -13.95 -1.05
N ALA A 111 9.42 -13.32 -2.14
CA ALA A 111 10.45 -13.88 -3.04
C ALA A 111 11.77 -14.16 -2.31
N GLY A 112 12.11 -13.29 -1.37
CA GLY A 112 13.26 -13.38 -0.47
C GLY A 112 13.18 -14.42 0.65
N ARG A 113 12.08 -15.19 0.73
CA ARG A 113 11.80 -16.14 1.83
C ARG A 113 11.74 -15.52 3.24
N GLU A 114 11.59 -14.20 3.35
CA GLU A 114 11.50 -13.47 4.64
C GLU A 114 10.03 -13.36 5.15
N LEU A 115 9.22 -14.40 4.92
CA LEU A 115 7.78 -14.42 5.26
C LEU A 115 7.53 -14.23 6.76
N LYS A 116 8.41 -14.75 7.62
CA LYS A 116 8.28 -14.61 9.08
C LYS A 116 8.37 -13.16 9.52
N PHE A 117 9.33 -12.41 8.99
CA PHE A 117 9.48 -10.98 9.29
C PHE A 117 8.27 -10.19 8.81
N LEU A 118 7.81 -10.47 7.59
CA LEU A 118 6.61 -9.85 7.04
C LEU A 118 5.38 -10.12 7.92
N SER A 119 5.14 -11.39 8.28
CA SER A 119 3.99 -11.79 9.10
C SER A 119 3.98 -11.15 10.49
N ILE A 120 5.13 -11.12 11.17
CA ILE A 120 5.27 -10.47 12.47
C ILE A 120 5.04 -8.96 12.35
N SER A 121 5.65 -8.32 11.34
CA SER A 121 5.51 -6.88 11.12
C SER A 121 4.06 -6.50 10.81
N MET A 122 3.40 -7.22 9.89
CA MET A 122 1.99 -6.97 9.55
C MET A 122 1.09 -7.15 10.76
N SER A 123 1.27 -8.22 11.55
CA SER A 123 0.44 -8.47 12.74
C SER A 123 0.66 -7.40 13.80
N GLY A 124 1.91 -6.99 14.06
CA GLY A 124 2.24 -5.95 15.02
C GLY A 124 1.66 -4.59 14.63
N ILE A 125 1.82 -4.19 13.36
CA ILE A 125 1.27 -2.93 12.83
C ILE A 125 -0.26 -2.98 12.80
N ALA A 126 -0.87 -4.12 12.49
CA ALA A 126 -2.32 -4.30 12.51
C ALA A 126 -2.88 -4.14 13.94
N CYS A 127 -2.24 -4.74 14.95
CA CYS A 127 -2.61 -4.53 16.35
C CYS A 127 -2.51 -3.06 16.76
N LEU A 128 -1.41 -2.39 16.41
CA LEU A 128 -1.21 -0.97 16.71
C LEU A 128 -2.25 -0.08 16.03
N SER A 129 -2.56 -0.37 14.76
CA SER A 129 -3.55 0.38 13.98
C SER A 129 -4.98 0.14 14.50
N THR A 130 -5.27 -1.07 14.99
CA THR A 130 -6.55 -1.39 15.63
C THR A 130 -6.71 -0.65 16.96
N LEU A 131 -5.65 -0.56 17.77
CA LEU A 131 -5.64 0.24 19.00
C LEU A 131 -5.86 1.73 18.69
N LEU A 132 -5.16 2.25 17.68
CA LEU A 132 -5.34 3.63 17.20
C LEU A 132 -6.80 3.87 16.76
N LEU A 133 -7.37 2.93 16.00
CA LEU A 133 -8.76 3.00 15.56
C LEU A 133 -9.72 3.01 16.75
N MET A 134 -9.49 2.16 17.76
CA MET A 134 -10.33 2.09 18.96
C MET A 134 -10.32 3.43 19.71
N VAL A 135 -9.15 4.06 19.87
CA VAL A 135 -9.02 5.40 20.47
C VAL A 135 -9.74 6.47 19.65
N LEU A 136 -9.56 6.49 18.33
CA LEU A 136 -10.20 7.45 17.44
C LEU A 136 -11.73 7.28 17.41
N SER A 137 -12.21 6.04 17.48
CA SER A 137 -13.64 5.74 17.55
C SER A 137 -14.27 6.23 18.87
N GLY A 138 -13.55 6.13 19.99
CA GLY A 138 -13.99 6.63 21.29
C GLY A 138 -14.08 8.16 21.36
N ASN A 139 -13.33 8.87 20.52
CA ASN A 139 -13.33 10.34 20.43
C ASN A 139 -14.28 10.90 19.36
N GLY A 140 -15.14 10.07 18.73
CA GLY A 140 -16.14 10.52 17.77
C GLY A 140 -15.65 10.74 16.34
N TYR A 141 -14.42 10.34 15.99
CA TYR A 141 -13.87 10.49 14.63
C TYR A 141 -14.33 9.40 13.63
N GLY A 142 -15.18 8.46 14.05
CA GLY A 142 -15.91 7.48 13.22
C GLY A 142 -15.26 7.11 11.89
N LEU A 143 -15.83 7.62 10.79
CA LEU A 143 -15.42 7.30 9.42
C LEU A 143 -14.02 7.82 9.07
N GLN A 144 -13.70 9.05 9.45
CA GLN A 144 -12.39 9.66 9.16
C GLN A 144 -11.29 8.94 9.95
N GLY A 145 -11.57 8.51 11.17
CA GLY A 145 -10.69 7.70 12.00
C GLY A 145 -10.32 6.36 11.34
N CYS A 146 -11.27 5.69 10.70
CA CYS A 146 -11.01 4.46 9.93
C CYS A 146 -9.98 4.69 8.81
N TRP A 147 -10.14 5.76 8.05
CA TRP A 147 -9.24 6.08 6.94
C TRP A 147 -7.86 6.53 7.41
N VAL A 148 -7.80 7.31 8.49
CA VAL A 148 -6.53 7.72 9.10
C VAL A 148 -5.79 6.50 9.66
N ALA A 149 -6.48 5.58 10.32
CA ALA A 149 -5.89 4.33 10.81
C ALA A 149 -5.38 3.45 9.66
N LEU A 150 -6.11 3.38 8.54
CA LEU A 150 -5.69 2.65 7.34
C LEU A 150 -4.43 3.26 6.72
N VAL A 151 -4.38 4.58 6.58
CA VAL A 151 -3.19 5.29 6.06
C VAL A 151 -2.00 5.10 6.99
N ALA A 152 -2.22 5.18 8.31
CA ALA A 152 -1.17 4.95 9.30
C ALA A 152 -0.62 3.52 9.23
N PHE A 153 -1.50 2.51 9.08
CA PHE A 153 -1.12 1.13 8.84
C PHE A 153 -0.22 1.00 7.60
N GLN A 154 -0.68 1.55 6.47
CA GLN A 154 0.02 1.46 5.18
C GLN A 154 1.37 2.19 5.20
N LEU A 155 1.42 3.41 5.75
CA LEU A 155 2.67 4.16 5.90
C LEU A 155 3.69 3.44 6.78
N SER A 156 3.22 2.87 7.89
CA SER A 156 4.08 2.12 8.81
C SER A 156 4.64 0.88 8.12
N LEU A 157 3.79 0.13 7.41
CA LEU A 157 4.19 -1.05 6.68
C LEU A 157 5.16 -0.71 5.54
N PHE A 158 4.84 0.29 4.72
CA PHE A 158 5.73 0.79 3.68
C PHE A 158 7.11 1.16 4.24
N SER A 159 7.15 1.91 5.34
CA SER A 159 8.40 2.35 5.96
C SER A 159 9.22 1.18 6.50
N VAL A 160 8.59 0.21 7.17
CA VAL A 160 9.27 -0.98 7.72
C VAL A 160 9.82 -1.87 6.60
N LEU A 161 9.03 -2.12 5.56
CA LEU A 161 9.45 -2.93 4.42
C LEU A 161 10.54 -2.25 3.60
N LEU A 162 10.39 -0.95 3.34
CA LEU A 162 11.40 -0.16 2.64
C LEU A 162 12.70 -0.11 3.45
N ALA A 163 12.62 0.14 4.76
CA ALA A 163 13.78 0.12 5.64
C ALA A 163 14.47 -1.25 5.63
N ARG A 164 13.71 -2.36 5.69
CA ARG A 164 14.29 -3.72 5.63
C ARG A 164 15.02 -3.99 4.32
N LEU A 165 14.55 -3.42 3.21
CA LEU A 165 15.15 -3.59 1.90
C LEU A 165 16.32 -2.62 1.62
N VAL A 166 16.28 -1.41 2.17
CA VAL A 166 17.27 -0.35 1.93
C VAL A 166 18.39 -0.34 2.98
N LEU A 167 18.15 -0.83 4.20
CA LEU A 167 19.14 -0.74 5.29
C LEU A 167 20.40 -1.58 4.96
N PRO A 168 21.61 -0.98 5.01
CA PRO A 168 22.86 -1.64 4.65
C PRO A 168 23.45 -2.60 5.72
N ASN A 169 22.78 -2.78 6.86
CA ASN A 169 23.35 -3.53 7.99
C ASN A 169 23.07 -5.04 7.87
N GLY A 170 23.97 -5.77 7.19
CA GLY A 170 24.28 -7.21 7.37
C GLY A 170 23.19 -8.26 7.15
N ASN A 171 21.92 -7.88 7.14
CA ASN A 171 20.73 -8.74 7.06
C ASN A 171 19.74 -8.26 5.97
N GLY A 172 20.13 -7.27 5.15
CA GLY A 172 19.34 -6.76 4.04
C GLY A 172 19.57 -7.62 2.80
N MET A 173 18.49 -8.11 2.19
CA MET A 173 18.49 -9.03 1.05
C MET A 173 19.29 -8.55 -0.18
N LEU A 174 19.63 -7.26 -0.25
CA LEU A 174 20.36 -6.64 -1.36
C LEU A 174 21.88 -6.52 -1.14
N TYR A 175 22.38 -6.83 0.06
CA TYR A 175 23.78 -6.63 0.47
C TYR A 175 24.42 -7.85 1.17
N SER A 176 23.73 -8.99 1.28
CA SER A 176 24.29 -10.26 1.76
C SER A 176 24.77 -11.16 0.62
#